data_AF-A0A151UFC0-F1
#
_entry.id   AF-A0A151UFC0-F1
#
_cell.length_a   1.000
_cell.length_b   1.000
_cell.length_c   1.000
_cell.angle_alpha   90.00
_cell.angle_beta   90.00
_cell.angle_gamma   90.00
#
_symmetry.space_group_name_H-M   'P 1'
#
loop_
_entity.id
_entity.type
_entity.pdbx_description
1 polymer ?
#
loop_
_entity_poly.entity_id
_entity_poly.type
_entity_poly.pdbx_seq_one_letter_code
_entity_poly.pdbx_strand_id
1 'polypeptide(L)'
;MKLFIEAIDIVVWDAIENGPFIPMKKDGDEIKEKHWSEWSDEEKKRAQHNYRAKNIITSALSIDDFFRISQCKSAIEMWDTL
;
A
#
# COMPACT_ATOMS: atom_id res chain seq x y z
N MET A 1 10.63 -12.74 -1.76
CA MET A 1 10.33 -11.39 -1.20
C MET A 1 9.36 -11.45 -0.02
N LYS A 2 8.29 -12.26 -0.06
CA LYS A 2 7.32 -12.44 1.04
C LYS A 2 7.94 -12.62 2.43
N LEU A 3 8.78 -13.65 2.61
CA LEU A 3 9.45 -13.93 3.91
C LEU A 3 10.25 -12.72 4.45
N PHE A 4 10.87 -11.92 3.58
CA PHE A 4 11.61 -10.73 3.99
C PHE A 4 10.68 -9.60 4.43
N ILE A 5 9.58 -9.38 3.71
CA ILE A 5 8.57 -8.37 4.06
C ILE A 5 7.88 -8.74 5.38
N GLU A 6 7.48 -10.00 5.56
CA GLU A 6 6.88 -10.50 6.80
C GLU A 6 7.84 -10.38 7.99
N ALA A 7 9.14 -10.62 7.78
CA ALA A 7 10.15 -10.44 8.82
C ALA A 7 10.36 -8.96 9.21
N ILE A 8 10.11 -8.02 8.30
CA ILE A 8 10.16 -6.58 8.59
C ILE A 8 8.90 -6.15 9.35
N ASP A 9 7.73 -6.45 8.80
CA ASP A 9 6.44 -6.04 9.35
C ASP A 9 5.30 -6.81 8.64
N ILE A 10 4.60 -7.65 9.39
CA ILE A 10 3.47 -8.44 8.88
C ILE A 10 2.33 -7.55 8.34
N VAL A 11 2.18 -6.32 8.84
CA VAL A 11 1.16 -5.38 8.37
C VAL A 11 1.52 -4.79 7.00
N VAL A 12 2.82 -4.76 6.66
CA VAL A 12 3.25 -4.40 5.30
C VAL A 12 2.91 -5.52 4.31
N TRP A 13 3.04 -6.79 4.71
CA TRP A 13 2.56 -7.91 3.88
C TRP A 13 1.03 -7.88 3.72
N ASP A 14 0.29 -7.62 4.81
CA ASP A 14 -1.17 -7.47 4.78
C ASP A 14 -1.63 -6.41 3.76
N ALA A 15 -0.94 -5.27 3.68
CA ALA A 15 -1.24 -4.21 2.71
C ALA A 15 -0.96 -4.59 1.24
N ILE A 16 -0.11 -5.59 0.99
CA ILE A 16 0.11 -6.16 -0.35
C ILE A 16 -1.01 -7.14 -0.67
N GLU A 17 -1.41 -7.99 0.26
CA GLU A 17 -2.40 -9.04 0.03
C GLU A 17 -3.84 -8.49 -0.06
N ASN A 18 -4.17 -7.52 0.80
CA ASN A 18 -5.52 -6.96 0.90
C ASN A 18 -5.66 -5.59 0.23
N GLY A 19 -4.57 -5.04 -0.29
CA GLY A 19 -4.52 -3.72 -0.91
C GLY A 19 -4.38 -2.56 0.08
N PRO A 20 -4.31 -1.32 -0.44
CA PRO A 20 -4.08 -0.14 0.38
C PRO A 20 -5.27 0.14 1.29
N PHE A 21 -4.98 0.56 2.52
CA PHE A 21 -6.01 1.07 3.41
C PHE A 21 -6.51 2.44 2.93
N ILE A 22 -7.83 2.56 2.73
CA ILE A 22 -8.51 3.80 2.36
C ILE A 22 -9.47 4.20 3.49
N PRO A 23 -9.17 5.27 4.23
CA PRO A 23 -10.06 5.80 5.27
C PRO A 23 -11.40 6.26 4.71
N MET A 24 -12.48 5.76 5.29
CA MET A 24 -13.85 6.09 4.91
C MET A 24 -14.56 6.83 6.05
N LYS A 25 -15.47 7.75 5.71
CA LYS A 25 -16.40 8.41 6.63
C LYS A 25 -17.84 8.19 6.21
N LYS A 26 -18.74 8.24 7.18
CA LYS A 26 -20.18 8.36 6.94
C LYS A 26 -20.55 9.83 6.79
N ASP A 27 -21.26 10.15 5.74
CA ASP A 27 -21.80 11.47 5.42
C ASP A 27 -23.32 11.30 5.22
N GLY A 28 -24.06 11.34 6.32
CA GLY A 28 -25.45 10.87 6.36
C GLY A 28 -25.54 9.36 6.15
N ASP A 29 -26.28 8.94 5.13
CA ASP A 29 -26.42 7.53 4.72
C ASP A 29 -25.35 7.07 3.71
N GLU A 30 -24.51 7.98 3.20
CA GLU A 30 -23.47 7.66 2.23
C GLU A 30 -22.14 7.36 2.93
N ILE A 31 -21.40 6.37 2.41
CA ILE A 31 -20.01 6.11 2.79
C ILE A 31 -19.11 6.72 1.72
N LYS A 32 -18.23 7.64 2.12
CA LYS A 32 -17.31 8.35 1.23
C LYS A 32 -15.88 8.26 1.76
N GLU A 33 -14.92 8.34 0.85
CA GLU A 33 -13.51 8.48 1.23
C GLU A 33 -13.28 9.77 2.02
N LYS A 34 -12.47 9.69 3.07
CA LYS A 34 -12.05 10.86 3.83
C LYS A 34 -11.05 11.66 3.02
N HIS A 35 -11.17 12.99 3.06
CA HIS A 35 -10.12 13.85 2.55
C HIS A 35 -8.86 13.71 3.43
N TRP A 36 -7.66 13.77 2.85
CA TRP A 36 -6.38 13.55 3.57
C TRP A 36 -6.25 14.39 4.86
N SER A 37 -6.78 15.61 4.88
CA SER A 37 -6.75 16.48 6.07
C SER A 37 -7.57 15.97 7.25
N GLU A 38 -8.52 15.07 7.01
CA GLU A 38 -9.42 14.49 8.02
C GLU A 38 -8.87 13.17 8.59
N TRP A 39 -7.76 12.68 8.05
CA TRP A 39 -7.18 11.41 8.48
C TRP A 39 -6.56 11.57 9.87
N SER A 40 -6.92 10.65 10.76
CA SER A 40 -6.24 10.46 12.05
C SER A 40 -4.82 9.93 11.85
N ASP A 41 -3.98 10.07 12.88
CA ASP A 41 -2.59 9.60 12.81
C ASP A 41 -2.50 8.07 12.64
N GLU A 42 -3.44 7.32 13.22
CA GLU A 42 -3.53 5.87 13.02
C GLU A 42 -3.94 5.51 11.59
N GLU A 43 -4.87 6.25 10.98
CA GLU A 43 -5.25 6.05 9.58
C GLU A 43 -4.08 6.34 8.63
N LYS A 44 -3.33 7.42 8.87
CA LYS A 44 -2.11 7.74 8.11
C LYS A 44 -1.05 6.66 8.27
N LYS A 45 -0.82 6.18 9.49
CA LYS A 45 0.12 5.10 9.78
C LYS A 45 -0.26 3.83 9.04
N ARG A 46 -1.55 3.49 9.01
CA ARG A 46 -2.04 2.32 8.30
C ARG A 46 -1.87 2.43 6.78
N ALA A 47 -2.20 3.59 6.21
CA ALA A 47 -1.98 3.86 4.79
C ALA A 47 -0.48 3.84 4.41
N GLN A 48 0.41 4.18 5.36
CA GLN A 48 1.86 4.16 5.15
C GLN A 48 2.39 2.76 4.80
N HIS A 49 1.74 1.69 5.24
CA HIS A 49 2.19 0.31 4.95
C HIS A 49 2.21 0.01 3.46
N ASN A 50 1.23 0.49 2.69
CA ASN A 50 1.25 0.36 1.23
C ASN A 50 2.48 1.07 0.63
N TYR A 51 2.79 2.30 1.05
CA TYR A 51 3.98 3.01 0.57
C TYR A 51 5.29 2.32 0.94
N ARG A 52 5.38 1.75 2.15
CA ARG A 52 6.53 0.95 2.58
C ARG A 52 6.69 -0.30 1.71
N ALA A 53 5.59 -1.01 1.44
CA ALA A 53 5.58 -2.16 0.54
C ALA A 53 6.08 -1.78 -0.86
N LYS A 54 5.54 -0.70 -1.46
CA LYS A 54 5.99 -0.18 -2.75
C LYS A 54 7.50 0.11 -2.76
N ASN A 55 8.02 0.75 -1.69
CA ASN A 55 9.44 1.06 -1.59
C ASN A 55 10.30 -0.20 -1.49
N ILE A 56 9.91 -1.19 -0.69
CA ILE A 56 10.63 -2.46 -0.55
C ILE A 56 10.66 -3.21 -1.89
N ILE A 57 9.50 -3.31 -2.56
CA ILE A 57 9.39 -3.97 -3.87
C ILE A 57 10.31 -3.27 -4.87
N THR A 58 10.17 -1.96 -5.08
CA THR A 58 11.00 -1.18 -6.02
C THR A 58 12.50 -1.31 -5.74
N SER A 59 12.90 -1.28 -4.47
CA SER A 59 14.32 -1.32 -4.08
C SER A 59 14.98 -2.69 -4.33
N ALA A 60 14.19 -3.75 -4.50
CA ALA A 60 14.67 -5.10 -4.73
C ALA A 60 14.77 -5.47 -6.23
N LEU A 61 14.37 -4.58 -7.14
CA LEU A 61 14.20 -4.89 -8.56
C LEU A 61 15.34 -4.39 -9.45
N SER A 62 15.45 -5.02 -10.61
CA SER A 62 16.23 -4.52 -11.74
C SER A 62 15.57 -3.28 -12.35
N ILE A 63 16.32 -2.53 -13.17
CA ILE A 63 15.79 -1.36 -13.89
C ILE A 63 14.65 -1.78 -14.84
N ASP A 64 14.77 -2.93 -15.50
CA ASP A 64 13.76 -3.42 -16.44
C ASP A 64 12.44 -3.76 -15.73
N ASP A 65 12.52 -4.45 -14.59
CA ASP A 65 11.34 -4.79 -13.79
C ASP A 65 10.70 -3.54 -13.17
N PHE A 66 11.51 -2.55 -12.77
CA PHE A 66 11.00 -1.27 -12.30
C PHE A 66 10.14 -0.57 -13.36
N PHE A 67 10.57 -0.55 -14.63
CA PHE A 67 9.78 0.07 -15.69
C PHE A 67 8.43 -0.62 -15.89
N ARG A 68 8.36 -1.96 -15.79
CA ARG A 68 7.11 -2.73 -15.88
C ARG A 68 6.08 -2.30 -14.83
N ILE A 69 6.52 -2.05 -13.60
CA ILE A 69 5.64 -1.71 -12.48
C ILE A 69 5.51 -0.22 -12.20
N SER A 70 6.20 0.64 -12.96
CA SER A 70 6.29 2.08 -12.70
C SER A 70 4.93 2.79 -12.69
N GLN A 71 3.93 2.24 -13.38
CA GLN A 71 2.57 2.77 -13.46
C GLN A 71 1.62 2.20 -12.40
N CYS A 72 2.05 1.20 -11.62
CA CYS A 72 1.23 0.60 -10.57
C CYS A 72 0.99 1.60 -9.43
N LYS A 73 -0.27 1.75 -9.05
CA LYS A 73 -0.74 2.70 -8.04
C LYS A 73 -0.56 2.16 -6.63
N SER A 74 -0.72 0.85 -6.46
CA SER A 74 -0.68 0.15 -5.17
C SER A 74 0.41 -0.92 -5.12
N ALA A 75 0.77 -1.36 -3.92
CA ALA A 75 1.74 -2.44 -3.76
C ALA A 75 1.20 -3.80 -4.24
N ILE A 76 -0.12 -4.03 -4.12
CA ILE A 76 -0.78 -5.22 -4.69
C ILE A 76 -0.66 -5.24 -6.22
N GLU A 77 -0.91 -4.12 -6.90
CA GLU A 77 -0.73 -4.03 -8.35
C GLU A 77 0.73 -4.29 -8.77
N MET A 78 1.70 -3.75 -8.01
CA MET A 78 3.13 -4.02 -8.25
C MET A 78 3.43 -5.51 -8.08
N TRP A 79 2.90 -6.13 -7.02
CA TRP A 79 3.11 -7.54 -6.70
C TRP A 79 2.51 -8.47 -7.75
N ASP A 80 1.29 -8.18 -8.22
CA ASP A 80 0.59 -8.98 -9.24
C ASP A 80 1.21 -8.82 -10.64
N THR A 81 1.91 -7.71 -10.90
CA THR A 81 2.53 -7.42 -12.20
C THR A 81 3.90 -8.07 -12.38
N LEU A 82 4.62 -8.33 -11.28
CA LEU A 82 5.97 -8.90 -11.29
C LEU A 82 5.97 -10.38 -11.67
#